data_AF-A0A8D0FWM9-F1
#
_entry.id   AF-A0A8D0FWM9-F1
#
_cell.length_a   1.000
_cell.length_b   1.000
_cell.length_c   1.000
_cell.angle_alpha   90.00
_cell.angle_beta   90.00
_cell.angle_gamma   90.00
#
_symmetry.space_group_name_H-M   'P 1'
#
loop_
_entity.id
_entity.type
_entity.pdbx_description
1 polymer ?
#
loop_
_entity_poly.entity_id
_entity_poly.type
_entity_poly.pdbx_seq_one_letter_code
_entity_poly.pdbx_strand_id
1 'polypeptide(L)'
;MPGSESNLVSLHEDVTNVTSDLSEMKISDEKGSVEKRTMTLIEKNGYHDSVYINAAKIFQSIRTEKCKEGILVRYGDDSVSPMLTFKDEYSQYVSHELAFSALKYQDLLEEILLDIVFLLQPDELTSLLVVMLYDLQDRKFQAREIFDEEEPVAEVRKIEHYLNSFRTKLAAALARWRVKHDALSIEYILPETIRKQEQRASAVPLCVWINTFKISLQDLFSDLKKKGFTRVESVSDFNRYTYCVDQHCHDVLFFPSSLKEELLNLDLFADCKLLLQDKSRSLAVHSAQALLNAGDDILVAHAGSHLTIAHISALTIHSMSRIFVCGVKSSAKADELRNLFSHMGCKSRC
;
A
#
# COMPACT_ATOMS: atom_id res chain seq x y z
N MET A 1 28.20 10.02 -56.11
CA MET A 1 27.57 10.14 -57.45
C MET A 1 28.32 9.22 -58.39
N PRO A 2 27.67 8.39 -59.21
CA PRO A 2 26.21 8.19 -59.42
C PRO A 2 25.70 6.96 -58.64
N GLY A 3 24.41 6.74 -58.37
CA GLY A 3 23.15 7.11 -59.07
C GLY A 3 22.58 5.84 -59.72
N SER A 4 21.57 5.18 -59.13
CA SER A 4 20.17 5.09 -59.62
C SER A 4 19.77 3.59 -59.52
N GLU A 5 18.55 3.10 -59.33
CA GLU A 5 17.20 3.67 -59.36
C GLU A 5 16.23 2.69 -58.67
N SER A 6 15.14 3.23 -58.12
CA SER A 6 13.98 2.57 -57.56
C SER A 6 13.12 1.85 -58.62
N ASN A 7 12.37 0.82 -58.23
CA ASN A 7 11.01 0.59 -58.75
C ASN A 7 10.11 -0.12 -57.72
N LEU A 8 9.09 0.63 -57.30
CA LEU A 8 7.87 0.18 -56.62
C LEU A 8 6.98 -0.56 -57.62
N VAL A 9 6.30 -1.63 -57.16
CA VAL A 9 4.98 -2.00 -57.68
C VAL A 9 4.08 -2.29 -56.48
N SER A 10 3.01 -1.50 -56.42
CA SER A 10 1.85 -1.55 -55.54
C SER A 10 0.90 -2.67 -55.91
N LEU A 11 0.23 -3.25 -54.92
CA LEU A 11 -1.11 -3.82 -55.12
C LEU A 11 -2.07 -3.11 -54.17
N HIS A 12 -2.95 -2.34 -54.79
CA HIS A 12 -4.13 -1.67 -54.26
C HIS A 12 -5.34 -2.51 -54.70
N GLU A 13 -6.38 -2.55 -53.88
CA GLU A 13 -7.80 -2.87 -54.15
C GLU A 13 -8.37 -3.61 -52.93
N ASP A 14 -9.53 -3.31 -52.38
CA ASP A 14 -10.38 -2.13 -52.49
C ASP A 14 -11.34 -2.14 -51.29
N VAL A 15 -11.80 -0.95 -50.91
CA VAL A 15 -12.73 -0.71 -49.81
C VAL A 15 -14.16 -1.00 -50.27
N THR A 16 -14.96 -1.70 -49.46
CA THR A 16 -16.42 -1.49 -49.42
C THR A 16 -16.95 -1.54 -47.99
N ASN A 17 -17.30 -0.37 -47.47
CA ASN A 17 -18.24 -0.17 -46.38
C ASN A 17 -19.66 -0.48 -46.85
N VAL A 18 -20.42 -1.27 -46.10
CA VAL A 18 -21.90 -1.20 -46.12
C VAL A 18 -22.41 -1.31 -44.68
N THR A 19 -22.95 -0.20 -44.21
CA THR A 19 -23.72 -0.02 -42.99
C THR A 19 -25.14 -0.60 -43.14
N SER A 20 -25.75 -0.88 -41.99
CA SER A 20 -27.18 -1.13 -41.69
C SER A 20 -27.87 -2.35 -42.30
N ASP A 21 -28.29 -3.28 -41.43
CA ASP A 21 -29.74 -3.42 -41.21
C ASP A 21 -30.09 -4.08 -39.86
N LEU A 22 -31.09 -3.49 -39.22
CA LEU A 22 -31.76 -3.93 -38.02
C LEU A 22 -32.62 -5.17 -38.32
N SER A 23 -32.55 -6.20 -37.48
CA SER A 23 -33.68 -7.11 -37.30
C SER A 23 -33.76 -7.58 -35.84
N GLU A 24 -34.84 -7.14 -35.20
CA GLU A 24 -35.33 -7.59 -33.91
C GLU A 24 -35.60 -9.10 -33.92
N MET A 25 -35.12 -9.85 -32.92
CA MET A 25 -35.85 -11.04 -32.47
C MET A 25 -35.64 -11.36 -30.99
N LYS A 26 -36.66 -10.98 -30.23
CA LYS A 26 -37.32 -11.64 -29.09
C LYS A 26 -36.47 -12.24 -27.95
N ILE A 27 -36.64 -11.56 -26.82
CA ILE A 27 -36.41 -11.94 -25.43
C ILE A 27 -37.10 -13.28 -25.09
N SER A 28 -36.36 -14.18 -24.45
CA SER A 28 -36.91 -15.20 -23.56
C SER A 28 -36.32 -15.00 -22.17
N ASP A 29 -37.18 -14.60 -21.24
CA ASP A 29 -36.93 -14.47 -19.81
C ASP A 29 -36.61 -15.84 -19.19
N GLU A 30 -35.40 -16.00 -18.66
CA GLU A 30 -35.18 -16.90 -17.53
C GLU A 30 -34.51 -16.15 -16.38
N LYS A 31 -35.26 -16.03 -15.29
CA LYS A 31 -34.93 -15.34 -14.05
C LYS A 31 -33.69 -15.96 -13.39
N GLY A 32 -32.58 -15.25 -13.46
CA GLY A 32 -31.52 -15.29 -12.46
C GLY A 32 -31.27 -13.87 -12.00
N SER A 33 -31.82 -13.48 -10.85
CA SER A 33 -31.52 -12.19 -10.23
C SER A 33 -30.05 -12.17 -9.81
N VAL A 34 -29.18 -11.76 -10.73
CA VAL A 34 -27.82 -11.36 -10.39
C VAL A 34 -27.96 -10.01 -9.69
N GLU A 35 -28.00 -10.06 -8.37
CA GLU A 35 -27.71 -8.91 -7.52
C GLU A 35 -26.35 -8.36 -7.96
N LYS A 36 -26.38 -7.33 -8.82
CA LYS A 36 -25.26 -6.42 -9.01
C LYS A 36 -25.10 -5.69 -7.69
N ARG A 37 -24.42 -6.36 -6.75
CA ARG A 37 -24.03 -5.76 -5.49
C ARG A 37 -22.99 -4.71 -5.83
N THR A 38 -23.46 -3.47 -5.84
CA THR A 38 -22.71 -2.23 -5.96
C THR A 38 -21.41 -2.36 -5.17
N MET A 39 -20.29 -1.94 -5.76
CA MET A 39 -19.03 -1.76 -5.04
C MET A 39 -19.31 -0.93 -3.78
N THR A 40 -19.38 -1.57 -2.62
CA THR A 40 -19.20 -0.87 -1.36
C THR A 40 -17.73 -0.49 -1.31
N LEU A 41 -17.41 0.69 -1.87
CA LEU A 41 -16.29 1.48 -1.37
C LEU A 41 -16.44 1.49 0.14
N ILE A 42 -15.51 0.87 0.86
CA ILE A 42 -15.41 1.03 2.31
C ILE A 42 -15.35 2.54 2.55
N GLU A 43 -16.38 3.10 3.18
CA GLU A 43 -16.37 4.53 3.53
C GLU A 43 -15.18 4.74 4.47
N LYS A 44 -14.28 5.64 4.08
CA LYS A 44 -13.13 5.99 4.93
C LYS A 44 -13.66 6.86 6.06
N ASN A 45 -13.69 6.31 7.28
CA ASN A 45 -14.25 6.98 8.45
C ASN A 45 -13.26 7.93 9.15
N GLY A 46 -12.06 8.12 8.58
CA GLY A 46 -10.95 8.90 9.14
C GLY A 46 -10.05 8.05 10.03
N TYR A 47 -9.04 8.68 10.62
CA TYR A 47 -8.03 8.01 11.42
C TYR A 47 -8.06 8.46 12.88
N HIS A 48 -7.40 7.67 13.72
CA HIS A 48 -7.10 8.06 15.11
C HIS A 48 -6.16 9.27 15.17
N ASP A 49 -6.29 10.11 16.19
CA ASP A 49 -5.48 11.28 16.51
C ASP A 49 -3.98 10.92 16.49
N SER A 50 -3.60 9.77 17.06
CA SER A 50 -2.20 9.31 17.05
C SER A 50 -1.66 9.02 15.65
N VAL A 51 -2.50 8.57 14.72
CA VAL A 51 -2.11 8.32 13.33
C VAL A 51 -1.86 9.65 12.61
N TYR A 52 -2.72 10.66 12.79
CA TYR A 52 -2.48 11.99 12.21
C TYR A 52 -1.19 12.62 12.72
N ILE A 53 -0.90 12.53 14.02
CA ILE A 53 0.34 13.04 14.60
C ILE A 53 1.57 12.33 14.02
N ASN A 54 1.56 11.00 13.98
CA ASN A 54 2.68 10.25 13.41
C ASN A 54 2.86 10.52 11.91
N ALA A 55 1.76 10.59 11.15
CA ALA A 55 1.80 10.90 9.74
C ALA A 55 2.32 12.33 9.47
N ALA A 56 1.93 13.31 10.29
CA ALA A 56 2.45 14.69 10.22
C ALA A 56 3.96 14.74 10.47
N LYS A 57 4.45 14.01 11.48
CA LYS A 57 5.88 13.88 11.79
C LYS A 57 6.65 13.25 10.63
N ILE A 58 6.13 12.16 10.06
CA ILE A 58 6.73 11.48 8.91
C ILE A 58 6.76 12.43 7.71
N PHE A 59 5.63 13.06 7.37
CA PHE A 59 5.53 14.02 6.27
C PHE A 59 6.54 15.16 6.42
N GLN A 60 6.63 15.77 7.61
CA GLN A 60 7.59 16.86 7.90
C GLN A 60 9.02 16.44 7.53
N SER A 61 9.42 15.22 7.88
CA SER A 61 10.79 14.73 7.64
C SER A 61 11.13 14.40 6.18
N ILE A 62 10.12 14.19 5.33
CA ILE A 62 10.30 13.75 3.93
C ILE A 62 9.77 14.77 2.90
N ARG A 63 9.19 15.88 3.37
CA ARG A 63 8.61 16.91 2.51
C ARG A 63 9.64 17.47 1.55
N THR A 64 9.18 17.90 0.38
CA THR A 64 10.05 18.58 -0.57
C THR A 64 10.24 20.03 -0.10
N GLU A 65 11.48 20.41 0.23
CA GLU A 65 11.79 21.81 0.53
C GLU A 65 11.80 22.65 -0.74
N LYS A 66 10.96 23.70 -0.77
CA LYS A 66 10.91 24.64 -1.88
C LYS A 66 11.93 25.76 -1.68
N CYS A 67 12.53 26.21 -2.78
CA CYS A 67 13.46 27.34 -2.77
C CYS A 67 12.75 28.63 -2.31
N LYS A 68 13.48 29.53 -1.62
CA LYS A 68 12.92 30.71 -0.92
C LYS A 68 12.05 31.64 -1.76
N GLU A 69 12.24 31.64 -3.09
CA GLU A 69 11.48 32.47 -4.04
C GLU A 69 10.12 31.84 -4.44
N GLY A 70 9.87 30.56 -4.09
CA GLY A 70 8.64 29.82 -4.37
C GLY A 70 7.97 29.21 -3.13
N ILE A 71 8.35 29.65 -1.92
CA ILE A 71 7.72 29.18 -0.68
C ILE A 71 6.33 29.79 -0.56
N LEU A 72 5.34 28.93 -0.78
CA LEU A 72 3.93 29.30 -0.74
C LEU A 72 3.30 29.03 0.64
N VAL A 73 3.78 27.97 1.29
CA VAL A 73 3.41 27.54 2.63
C VAL A 73 4.69 27.33 3.45
N ARG A 74 4.72 27.84 4.68
CA ARG A 74 5.88 27.75 5.58
C ARG A 74 5.62 26.68 6.63
N TYR A 75 6.57 25.75 6.77
CA TYR A 75 6.54 24.67 7.76
C TYR A 75 7.38 25.04 8.99
N GLY A 76 7.12 24.38 10.12
CA GLY A 76 7.95 24.48 11.32
C GLY A 76 9.37 23.93 11.11
N ASP A 77 10.31 24.33 11.97
CA ASP A 77 11.71 23.93 11.89
C ASP A 77 11.91 22.42 12.14
N ASP A 78 12.79 21.79 11.36
CA ASP A 78 13.16 20.38 11.47
C ASP A 78 14.08 20.06 12.68
N SER A 79 14.25 21.02 13.59
CA SER A 79 15.27 20.98 14.65
C SER A 79 15.05 19.88 15.70
N VAL A 80 13.86 19.27 15.74
CA VAL A 80 13.55 18.14 16.61
C VAL A 80 12.99 17.02 15.73
N SER A 81 13.82 16.05 15.36
CA SER A 81 13.32 14.75 14.88
C SER A 81 12.45 14.16 15.99
N PRO A 82 11.12 14.17 15.85
CA PRO A 82 10.28 13.80 16.97
C PRO A 82 10.28 12.28 17.10
N MET A 83 10.32 11.79 18.34
CA MET A 83 10.18 10.38 18.63
C MET A 83 8.82 9.90 18.08
N LEU A 84 8.87 8.91 17.19
CA LEU A 84 7.68 8.25 16.65
C LEU A 84 7.18 7.26 17.71
N THR A 85 5.89 7.34 18.04
CA THR A 85 5.25 6.46 19.01
C THR A 85 4.13 5.73 18.30
N PHE A 86 4.39 4.49 17.90
CA PHE A 86 3.40 3.62 17.28
C PHE A 86 2.78 2.70 18.34
N LYS A 87 1.45 2.60 18.36
CA LYS A 87 0.75 1.67 19.26
C LYS A 87 0.92 0.23 18.81
N ASP A 88 0.88 0.00 17.50
CA ASP A 88 0.90 -1.30 16.84
C ASP A 88 1.41 -1.17 15.38
N GLU A 89 1.70 -2.31 14.74
CA GLU A 89 2.22 -2.34 13.36
C GLU A 89 1.22 -1.79 12.33
N TYR A 90 -0.09 -1.97 12.56
CA TYR A 90 -1.11 -1.42 11.68
C TYR A 90 -1.14 0.11 11.79
N SER A 91 -1.14 0.68 13.00
CA SER A 91 -1.00 2.11 13.25
C SER A 91 0.25 2.70 12.58
N GLN A 92 1.37 1.99 12.60
CA GLN A 92 2.58 2.40 11.90
C GLN A 92 2.36 2.41 10.38
N TYR A 93 1.83 1.34 9.82
CA TYR A 93 1.54 1.21 8.39
C TYR A 93 0.62 2.34 7.90
N VAL A 94 -0.53 2.57 8.56
CA VAL A 94 -1.48 3.62 8.13
C VAL A 94 -0.91 5.02 8.30
N SER A 95 -0.05 5.26 9.30
CA SER A 95 0.65 6.54 9.47
C SER A 95 1.59 6.82 8.30
N HIS A 96 2.34 5.81 7.85
CA HIS A 96 3.19 5.92 6.67
C HIS A 96 2.38 6.11 5.40
N GLU A 97 1.32 5.30 5.20
CA GLU A 97 0.46 5.40 4.02
C GLU A 97 -0.15 6.80 3.89
N LEU A 98 -0.67 7.34 4.99
CA LEU A 98 -1.26 8.67 5.03
C LEU A 98 -0.22 9.77 4.74
N ALA A 99 0.97 9.70 5.35
CA ALA A 99 2.05 10.66 5.10
C ALA A 99 2.55 10.65 3.65
N PHE A 100 2.81 9.46 3.09
CA PHE A 100 3.26 9.34 1.70
C PHE A 100 2.17 9.74 0.71
N SER A 101 0.91 9.44 1.02
CA SER A 101 -0.21 9.87 0.18
C SER A 101 -0.34 11.39 0.16
N ALA A 102 -0.25 12.05 1.32
CA ALA A 102 -0.22 13.51 1.38
C ALA A 102 0.99 14.09 0.63
N LEU A 103 2.17 13.47 0.73
CA LEU A 103 3.39 13.90 0.03
C LEU A 103 3.21 13.91 -1.49
N LYS A 104 2.54 12.91 -2.08
CA LYS A 104 2.26 12.87 -3.53
C LYS A 104 1.54 14.13 -4.00
N TYR A 105 0.68 14.68 -3.15
CA TYR A 105 -0.16 15.84 -3.45
C TYR A 105 0.29 17.12 -2.74
N GLN A 106 1.55 17.20 -2.28
CA GLN A 106 2.04 18.35 -1.52
C GLN A 106 1.73 19.68 -2.23
N ASP A 107 2.05 19.81 -3.52
CA ASP A 107 1.80 21.04 -4.29
C ASP A 107 0.31 21.42 -4.35
N LEU A 108 -0.55 20.45 -4.60
CA LEU A 108 -2.01 20.64 -4.62
C LEU A 108 -2.52 21.10 -3.26
N LEU A 109 -2.08 20.44 -2.19
CA LEU A 109 -2.54 20.71 -0.83
C LEU A 109 -2.08 22.10 -0.37
N GLU A 110 -0.84 22.48 -0.65
CA GLU A 110 -0.32 23.82 -0.36
C GLU A 110 -1.09 24.92 -1.10
N GLU A 111 -1.44 24.70 -2.36
CA GLU A 111 -2.22 25.66 -3.17
C GLU A 111 -3.67 25.79 -2.69
N ILE A 112 -4.30 24.69 -2.29
CA ILE A 112 -5.63 24.74 -1.64
C ILE A 112 -5.55 25.51 -0.32
N LEU A 113 -4.46 25.31 0.43
CA LEU A 113 -4.26 25.96 1.71
C LEU A 113 -4.06 27.46 1.57
N LEU A 114 -3.40 27.98 0.52
CA LEU A 114 -3.25 29.43 0.30
C LEU A 114 -4.54 30.23 0.41
N ASP A 115 -5.64 29.68 -0.13
CA ASP A 115 -6.94 30.34 -0.14
C ASP A 115 -7.49 30.59 1.28
N ILE A 116 -6.83 30.05 2.31
CA ILE A 116 -7.29 30.00 3.69
C ILE A 116 -6.16 30.33 4.69
N VAL A 117 -4.90 30.05 4.32
CA VAL A 117 -3.68 30.19 5.13
C VAL A 117 -3.37 31.62 5.51
N PHE A 118 -3.95 32.64 4.85
CA PHE A 118 -3.87 34.02 5.33
C PHE A 118 -4.30 34.19 6.80
N LEU A 119 -4.97 33.21 7.41
CA LEU A 119 -5.42 33.22 8.80
C LEU A 119 -4.56 32.41 9.78
N LEU A 120 -3.60 31.61 9.32
CA LEU A 120 -2.70 30.81 10.17
C LEU A 120 -1.26 31.29 9.98
N GLN A 121 -0.62 31.73 11.06
CA GLN A 121 0.83 31.94 11.05
C GLN A 121 1.54 30.62 10.73
N PRO A 122 2.75 30.65 10.15
CA PRO A 122 3.60 29.47 10.01
C PRO A 122 3.77 28.82 11.38
N ASP A 123 3.09 27.70 11.60
CA ASP A 123 3.07 27.02 12.88
C ASP A 123 3.64 25.61 12.69
N GLU A 124 4.13 25.04 13.79
CA GLU A 124 4.60 23.64 13.88
C GLU A 124 3.52 22.65 13.41
N LEU A 125 2.26 23.09 13.35
CA LEU A 125 1.09 22.31 12.94
C LEU A 125 0.85 22.25 11.42
N THR A 126 1.69 22.90 10.59
CA THR A 126 1.46 22.95 9.13
C THR A 126 1.50 21.55 8.49
N SER A 127 2.42 20.69 8.91
CA SER A 127 2.46 19.30 8.45
C SER A 127 1.22 18.50 8.86
N LEU A 128 0.69 18.77 10.06
CA LEU A 128 -0.56 18.18 10.53
C LEU A 128 -1.75 18.66 9.69
N LEU A 129 -1.81 19.96 9.39
CA LEU A 129 -2.82 20.57 8.54
C LEU A 129 -2.85 19.94 7.14
N VAL A 130 -1.69 19.76 6.50
CA VAL A 130 -1.57 19.18 5.16
C VAL A 130 -2.04 17.73 5.14
N VAL A 131 -1.58 16.93 6.10
CA VAL A 131 -1.95 15.53 6.20
C VAL A 131 -3.44 15.35 6.48
N MET A 132 -4.01 16.14 7.40
CA MET A 132 -5.44 16.10 7.70
C MET A 132 -6.29 16.64 6.56
N LEU A 133 -5.80 17.61 5.78
CA LEU A 133 -6.48 18.10 4.58
C LEU A 133 -6.53 17.02 3.49
N TYR A 134 -5.45 16.27 3.30
CA TYR A 134 -5.44 15.13 2.37
C TYR A 134 -6.51 14.10 2.74
N ASP A 135 -6.59 13.72 4.01
CA ASP A 135 -7.62 12.80 4.49
C ASP A 135 -9.03 13.41 4.34
N LEU A 136 -9.21 14.69 4.70
CA LEU A 136 -10.51 15.35 4.59
C LEU A 136 -11.04 15.40 3.15
N GLN A 137 -10.18 15.68 2.17
CA GLN A 137 -10.60 15.66 0.76
C GLN A 137 -10.92 14.25 0.27
N ASP A 138 -10.19 13.24 0.74
CA ASP A 138 -10.40 11.83 0.36
C ASP A 138 -11.76 11.33 0.88
N ARG A 139 -12.15 11.80 2.06
CA ARG A 139 -13.49 11.61 2.65
C ARG A 139 -14.55 12.57 2.09
N LYS A 140 -14.30 13.18 0.93
CA LYS A 140 -15.22 14.11 0.25
C LYS A 140 -15.69 15.25 1.16
N PHE A 141 -14.80 15.75 2.00
CA PHE A 141 -15.06 16.81 2.98
C PHE A 141 -16.14 16.46 4.02
N GLN A 142 -16.35 15.20 4.34
CA GLN A 142 -17.20 14.79 5.46
C GLN A 142 -16.43 14.93 6.79
N ALA A 143 -17.13 14.96 7.93
CA ALA A 143 -16.46 14.85 9.22
C ALA A 143 -15.99 13.40 9.42
N ARG A 144 -14.92 13.17 10.17
CA ARG A 144 -14.53 11.80 10.54
C ARG A 144 -15.39 11.31 11.70
N GLU A 145 -15.43 9.99 11.86
CA GLU A 145 -15.97 9.38 13.07
C GLU A 145 -14.94 9.48 14.19
N ILE A 146 -15.39 9.86 15.38
CA ILE A 146 -14.55 9.93 16.57
C ILE A 146 -14.88 8.69 17.41
N PHE A 147 -13.87 7.89 17.72
CA PHE A 147 -14.03 6.69 18.53
C PHE A 147 -13.96 7.05 20.02
N ASP A 148 -14.90 6.53 20.82
CA ASP A 148 -15.02 6.86 22.25
C ASP A 148 -13.79 6.44 23.09
N GLU A 149 -12.98 5.51 22.59
CA GLU A 149 -11.79 4.95 23.27
C GLU A 149 -10.52 5.78 23.01
N GLU A 150 -10.61 6.86 22.26
CA GLU A 150 -9.47 7.67 21.85
C GLU A 150 -9.11 8.75 22.89
N GLU A 151 -7.84 8.77 23.32
CA GLU A 151 -7.30 9.90 24.04
C GLU A 151 -7.17 11.11 23.09
N PRO A 152 -7.92 12.20 23.31
CA PRO A 152 -7.99 13.30 22.37
C PRO A 152 -6.69 14.11 22.39
N VAL A 153 -6.13 14.37 21.21
CA VAL A 153 -4.94 15.22 21.05
C VAL A 153 -5.37 16.64 20.68
N ALA A 154 -5.04 17.62 21.52
CA ALA A 154 -5.52 19.00 21.41
C ALA A 154 -5.21 19.65 20.05
N GLU A 155 -4.01 19.39 19.52
CA GLU A 155 -3.55 19.86 18.22
C GLU A 155 -4.39 19.33 17.07
N VAL A 156 -4.71 18.02 17.09
CA VAL A 156 -5.56 17.37 16.08
C VAL A 156 -6.96 17.98 16.10
N ARG A 157 -7.54 18.16 17.30
CA ARG A 157 -8.88 18.77 17.45
C ARG A 157 -8.91 20.23 16.98
N LYS A 158 -7.85 21.00 17.25
CA LYS A 158 -7.71 22.38 16.78
C LYS A 158 -7.71 22.44 15.25
N ILE A 159 -6.88 21.61 14.60
CA ILE A 159 -6.77 21.55 13.14
C ILE A 159 -8.06 21.02 12.50
N GLU A 160 -8.68 20.00 13.10
CA GLU A 160 -9.96 19.46 12.66
C GLU A 160 -11.07 20.53 12.68
N HIS A 161 -11.22 21.23 13.79
CA HIS A 161 -12.19 22.32 13.90
C HIS A 161 -11.93 23.41 12.85
N TYR A 162 -10.66 23.77 12.66
CA TYR A 162 -10.26 24.76 11.67
C TYR A 162 -10.63 24.32 10.25
N LEU A 163 -10.23 23.12 9.82
CA LEU A 163 -10.54 22.58 8.50
C LEU A 163 -12.06 22.46 8.28
N ASN A 164 -12.81 22.01 9.29
CA ASN A 164 -14.27 21.92 9.21
C ASN A 164 -14.93 23.30 9.07
N SER A 165 -14.41 24.34 9.73
CA SER A 165 -14.94 25.70 9.61
C SER A 165 -14.79 26.30 8.20
N PHE A 166 -13.79 25.84 7.43
CA PHE A 166 -13.54 26.30 6.06
C PHE A 166 -13.87 25.25 4.98
N ARG A 167 -14.54 24.16 5.34
CA ARG A 167 -14.84 23.01 4.48
C ARG A 167 -15.36 23.37 3.09
N THR A 168 -16.36 24.27 3.02
CA THR A 168 -16.93 24.73 1.74
C THR A 168 -15.92 25.49 0.89
N LYS A 169 -15.08 26.33 1.51
CA LYS A 169 -14.04 27.08 0.81
C LYS A 169 -12.94 26.15 0.30
N LEU A 170 -12.51 25.18 1.11
CA LEU A 170 -11.56 24.13 0.73
C LEU A 170 -12.06 23.32 -0.47
N ALA A 171 -13.31 22.85 -0.41
CA ALA A 171 -13.91 22.09 -1.51
C ALA A 171 -13.99 22.93 -2.80
N ALA A 172 -14.33 24.21 -2.69
CA ALA A 172 -14.34 25.12 -3.82
C ALA A 172 -12.93 25.40 -4.38
N ALA A 173 -11.93 25.54 -3.52
CA ALA A 173 -10.52 25.69 -3.92
C ALA A 173 -10.02 24.47 -4.69
N LEU A 174 -10.27 23.27 -4.17
CA LEU A 174 -9.96 22.02 -4.86
C LEU A 174 -10.67 21.93 -6.22
N ALA A 175 -11.96 22.31 -6.30
CA ALA A 175 -12.70 22.31 -7.55
C ALA A 175 -12.10 23.28 -8.59
N ARG A 176 -11.76 24.51 -8.17
CA ARG A 176 -11.08 25.48 -9.05
C ARG A 176 -9.74 24.95 -9.54
N TRP A 177 -8.97 24.33 -8.66
CA TRP A 177 -7.68 23.75 -9.03
C TRP A 177 -7.83 22.62 -10.06
N ARG A 178 -8.81 21.74 -9.87
CA ARG A 178 -9.15 20.69 -10.84
C ARG A 178 -9.55 21.25 -12.20
N VAL A 179 -10.40 22.29 -12.24
CA VAL A 179 -10.80 22.95 -13.49
C VAL A 179 -9.60 23.62 -14.17
N LYS A 180 -8.74 24.30 -13.41
CA LYS A 180 -7.50 24.94 -13.92
C LYS A 180 -6.57 23.94 -14.60
N HIS A 181 -6.53 22.70 -14.12
CA HIS A 181 -5.67 21.63 -14.62
C HIS A 181 -6.41 20.61 -15.52
N ASP A 182 -7.66 20.87 -15.91
CA ASP A 182 -8.52 19.96 -16.69
C ASP A 182 -8.55 18.52 -16.12
N ALA A 183 -8.64 18.41 -14.79
CA ALA A 183 -8.48 17.15 -14.06
C ALA A 183 -9.81 16.62 -13.50
N LEU A 184 -10.19 15.41 -13.91
CA LEU A 184 -11.40 14.72 -13.44
C LEU A 184 -11.33 14.29 -11.97
N SER A 185 -10.14 14.09 -11.42
CA SER A 185 -9.90 13.80 -10.00
C SER A 185 -8.51 14.31 -9.62
N ILE A 186 -8.16 14.27 -8.34
CA ILE A 186 -6.82 14.67 -7.90
C ILE A 186 -5.73 13.78 -8.51
N GLU A 187 -6.04 12.51 -8.80
CA GLU A 187 -5.09 11.57 -9.38
C GLU A 187 -4.55 12.08 -10.72
N TYR A 188 -5.41 12.70 -11.54
CA TYR A 188 -5.03 13.26 -12.85
C TYR A 188 -4.13 14.50 -12.77
N ILE A 189 -3.96 15.08 -11.58
CA ILE A 189 -3.02 16.18 -11.35
C ILE A 189 -1.59 15.64 -11.26
N LEU A 190 -1.42 14.37 -10.87
CA LEU A 190 -0.10 13.76 -10.79
C LEU A 190 0.48 13.49 -12.19
N PRO A 191 1.82 13.58 -12.35
CA PRO A 191 2.52 13.14 -13.55
C PRO A 191 2.11 11.72 -13.97
N GLU A 192 2.02 11.50 -15.28
CA GLU A 192 1.63 10.19 -15.83
C GLU A 192 2.52 9.03 -15.36
N THR A 193 3.80 9.29 -15.12
CA THR A 193 4.75 8.32 -14.57
C THR A 193 4.32 7.83 -13.19
N ILE A 194 3.94 8.75 -12.30
CA ILE A 194 3.46 8.44 -10.95
C ILE A 194 2.12 7.71 -11.05
N ARG A 195 1.18 8.18 -11.87
CA ARG A 195 -0.12 7.52 -12.05
C ARG A 195 0.02 6.07 -12.53
N LYS A 196 0.88 5.82 -13.53
CA LYS A 196 1.17 4.47 -14.02
C LYS A 196 1.84 3.61 -12.95
N GLN A 197 2.70 4.19 -12.12
CA GLN A 197 3.32 3.48 -11.00
C GLN A 197 2.29 3.06 -9.94
N GLU A 198 1.37 3.97 -9.57
CA GLU A 198 0.28 3.67 -8.63
C GLU A 198 -0.65 2.59 -9.19
N GLN A 199 -1.08 2.71 -10.45
CA GLN A 199 -1.89 1.69 -11.11
C GLN A 199 -1.23 0.31 -11.11
N ARG A 200 0.08 0.26 -11.37
CA ARG A 200 0.84 -1.00 -11.29
C ARG A 200 0.89 -1.50 -9.86
N ALA A 201 1.22 -0.65 -8.88
CA ALA A 201 1.32 -1.01 -7.47
C ALA A 201 -0.01 -1.55 -6.92
N SER A 202 -1.14 -0.92 -7.26
CA SER A 202 -2.47 -1.38 -6.88
C SER A 202 -2.87 -2.69 -7.55
N ALA A 203 -2.29 -3.03 -8.70
CA ALA A 203 -2.52 -4.28 -9.40
C ALA A 203 -1.56 -5.42 -8.97
N VAL A 204 -0.51 -5.14 -8.19
CA VAL A 204 0.42 -6.17 -7.72
C VAL A 204 -0.31 -7.08 -6.71
N PRO A 205 -0.33 -8.40 -6.94
CA PRO A 205 -0.83 -9.38 -5.97
C PRO A 205 -0.13 -9.29 -4.62
N LEU A 206 -0.86 -9.54 -3.56
CA LEU A 206 -0.29 -9.70 -2.23
C LEU A 206 0.48 -11.00 -2.19
N CYS A 207 1.80 -10.90 -1.98
CA CYS A 207 2.67 -12.05 -1.82
C CYS A 207 2.82 -12.35 -0.33
N VAL A 208 2.53 -13.59 0.05
CA VAL A 208 2.68 -14.08 1.42
C VAL A 208 3.45 -15.38 1.43
N TRP A 209 4.17 -15.65 2.51
CA TRP A 209 4.76 -16.96 2.75
C TRP A 209 4.12 -17.64 3.96
N ILE A 210 4.16 -18.96 3.92
CA ILE A 210 3.53 -19.84 4.90
C ILE A 210 4.56 -20.16 5.97
N ASN A 211 4.25 -19.79 7.21
CA ASN A 211 5.12 -20.08 8.33
C ASN A 211 4.97 -21.53 8.78
N THR A 212 5.84 -22.39 8.25
CA THR A 212 5.88 -23.83 8.53
C THR A 212 6.22 -24.18 9.99
N PHE A 213 6.69 -23.21 10.79
CA PHE A 213 6.80 -23.41 12.25
C PHE A 213 5.44 -23.43 12.97
N LYS A 214 4.42 -22.79 12.39
CA LYS A 214 3.12 -22.55 13.02
C LYS A 214 1.99 -23.37 12.43
N ILE A 215 2.05 -23.66 11.13
CA ILE A 215 1.00 -24.38 10.42
C ILE A 215 1.59 -25.24 9.30
N SER A 216 1.00 -26.42 9.07
CA SER A 216 1.34 -27.23 7.90
C SER A 216 0.66 -26.70 6.63
N LEU A 217 1.23 -26.97 5.46
CA LEU A 217 0.62 -26.62 4.17
C LEU A 217 -0.82 -27.17 4.06
N GLN A 218 -1.02 -28.42 4.48
CA GLN A 218 -2.32 -29.10 4.41
C GLN A 218 -3.36 -28.43 5.31
N ASP A 219 -2.99 -28.11 6.54
CA ASP A 219 -3.89 -27.47 7.50
C ASP A 219 -4.25 -26.06 7.05
N LEU A 220 -3.28 -25.32 6.50
CA LEU A 220 -3.53 -23.98 5.94
C LEU A 220 -4.53 -24.04 4.78
N PHE A 221 -4.32 -24.93 3.80
CA PHE A 221 -5.25 -25.01 2.66
C PHE A 221 -6.65 -25.45 3.09
N SER A 222 -6.75 -26.31 4.11
CA SER A 222 -8.02 -26.67 4.73
C SER A 222 -8.69 -25.47 5.41
N ASP A 223 -7.92 -24.65 6.13
CA ASP A 223 -8.43 -23.47 6.82
C ASP A 223 -8.87 -22.37 5.84
N LEU A 224 -8.06 -22.07 4.82
CA LEU A 224 -8.44 -21.15 3.74
C LEU A 224 -9.74 -21.60 3.06
N LYS A 225 -9.89 -22.90 2.78
CA LYS A 225 -11.13 -23.44 2.20
C LYS A 225 -12.34 -23.26 3.13
N LYS A 226 -12.18 -23.47 4.44
CA LYS A 226 -13.24 -23.22 5.44
C LYS A 226 -13.64 -21.75 5.49
N LYS A 227 -12.69 -20.83 5.28
CA LYS A 227 -12.91 -19.38 5.20
C LYS A 227 -13.44 -18.93 3.82
N GLY A 228 -13.75 -19.85 2.91
CA GLY A 228 -14.36 -19.56 1.61
C GLY A 228 -13.37 -19.26 0.49
N PHE A 229 -12.06 -19.39 0.72
CA PHE A 229 -11.06 -19.18 -0.32
C PHE A 229 -10.96 -20.36 -1.27
N THR A 230 -10.84 -20.06 -2.56
CA THR A 230 -10.68 -21.05 -3.63
C THR A 230 -9.30 -20.93 -4.27
N ARG A 231 -8.62 -22.06 -4.46
CA ARG A 231 -7.34 -22.09 -5.17
C ARG A 231 -7.57 -21.96 -6.68
N VAL A 232 -6.81 -21.10 -7.34
CA VAL A 232 -6.75 -20.94 -8.80
C VAL A 232 -5.33 -21.21 -9.31
N GLU A 233 -5.18 -21.35 -10.64
CA GLU A 233 -3.89 -21.69 -11.26
C GLU A 233 -2.98 -20.47 -11.41
N SER A 234 -3.55 -19.32 -11.81
CA SER A 234 -2.80 -18.10 -12.10
C SER A 234 -3.39 -16.88 -11.37
N VAL A 235 -2.54 -15.86 -11.21
CA VAL A 235 -2.95 -14.50 -10.82
C VAL A 235 -4.01 -13.93 -11.77
N SER A 236 -3.98 -14.32 -13.05
CA SER A 236 -4.96 -13.87 -14.06
C SER A 236 -6.39 -14.34 -13.75
N ASP A 237 -6.55 -15.41 -12.98
CA ASP A 237 -7.84 -15.99 -12.61
C ASP A 237 -8.38 -15.44 -11.29
N PHE A 238 -7.74 -14.38 -10.77
CA PHE A 238 -8.12 -13.79 -9.49
C PHE A 238 -9.53 -13.21 -9.52
N ASN A 239 -10.32 -13.68 -8.56
CA ASN A 239 -11.57 -13.07 -8.14
C ASN A 239 -11.43 -12.72 -6.64
N ARG A 240 -12.50 -12.25 -5.99
CA ARG A 240 -12.42 -11.73 -4.62
C ARG A 240 -11.80 -12.72 -3.64
N TYR A 241 -12.35 -13.93 -3.48
CA TYR A 241 -11.87 -14.92 -2.50
C TYR A 241 -11.09 -16.06 -3.17
N THR A 242 -10.06 -15.71 -3.92
CA THR A 242 -9.17 -16.69 -4.57
C THR A 242 -7.72 -16.52 -4.13
N TYR A 243 -6.94 -17.57 -4.27
CA TYR A 243 -5.48 -17.53 -4.10
C TYR A 243 -4.80 -18.49 -5.07
N CYS A 244 -3.53 -18.25 -5.39
CA CYS A 244 -2.71 -19.23 -6.11
C CYS A 244 -1.40 -19.48 -5.36
N VAL A 245 -0.78 -20.63 -5.62
CA VAL A 245 0.54 -20.99 -5.07
C VAL A 245 1.58 -20.57 -6.09
N ASP A 246 2.69 -20.00 -5.63
CA ASP A 246 3.78 -19.64 -6.52
C ASP A 246 4.44 -20.87 -7.17
N GLN A 247 4.84 -20.73 -8.43
CA GLN A 247 5.46 -21.81 -9.20
C GLN A 247 6.89 -22.16 -8.74
N HIS A 248 7.64 -21.19 -8.21
CA HIS A 248 9.05 -21.32 -7.86
C HIS A 248 9.27 -21.53 -6.35
N CYS A 249 8.33 -21.08 -5.52
CA CYS A 249 8.42 -21.09 -4.07
C CYS A 249 7.20 -21.81 -3.49
N HIS A 250 7.38 -23.07 -3.07
CA HIS A 250 6.29 -23.97 -2.68
C HIS A 250 5.50 -23.55 -1.43
N ASP A 251 6.06 -22.67 -0.62
CA ASP A 251 5.46 -22.11 0.59
C ASP A 251 4.97 -20.65 0.40
N VAL A 252 4.92 -20.15 -0.84
CA VAL A 252 4.49 -18.78 -1.15
C VAL A 252 3.12 -18.81 -1.84
N LEU A 253 2.23 -17.93 -1.41
CA LEU A 253 0.90 -17.73 -1.97
C LEU A 253 0.74 -16.31 -2.48
N PHE A 254 -0.14 -16.16 -3.46
CA PHE A 254 -0.62 -14.86 -3.93
C PHE A 254 -2.11 -14.70 -3.68
N PHE A 255 -2.49 -13.49 -3.27
CA PHE A 255 -3.88 -13.06 -3.10
C PHE A 255 -4.15 -11.77 -3.90
N PRO A 256 -5.41 -11.50 -4.29
CA PRO A 256 -5.82 -10.22 -4.85
C PRO A 256 -5.44 -9.04 -3.94
N SER A 257 -4.95 -7.94 -4.51
CA SER A 257 -4.55 -6.72 -3.78
C SER A 257 -5.70 -6.13 -2.94
N SER A 258 -6.93 -6.23 -3.44
CA SER A 258 -8.14 -5.72 -2.77
C SER A 258 -8.43 -6.39 -1.42
N LEU A 259 -7.87 -7.57 -1.15
CA LEU A 259 -8.12 -8.29 0.10
C LEU A 259 -7.17 -7.91 1.24
N LYS A 260 -6.25 -6.95 1.04
CA LYS A 260 -5.18 -6.68 2.01
C LYS A 260 -5.70 -6.46 3.43
N GLU A 261 -6.68 -5.58 3.60
CA GLU A 261 -7.27 -5.28 4.91
C GLU A 261 -8.04 -6.49 5.49
N GLU A 262 -8.82 -7.18 4.67
CA GLU A 262 -9.56 -8.39 5.10
C GLU A 262 -8.59 -9.49 5.57
N LEU A 263 -7.49 -9.70 4.84
CA LEU A 263 -6.47 -10.71 5.15
C LEU A 263 -5.72 -10.38 6.43
N LEU A 264 -5.28 -9.14 6.61
CA LEU A 264 -4.56 -8.72 7.82
C LEU A 264 -5.37 -8.94 9.10
N ASN A 265 -6.70 -8.94 9.01
CA ASN A 265 -7.60 -9.21 10.12
C ASN A 265 -7.90 -10.70 10.35
N LEU A 266 -7.42 -11.60 9.49
CA LEU A 266 -7.56 -13.04 9.73
C LEU A 266 -6.62 -13.49 10.84
N ASP A 267 -7.10 -14.43 11.65
CA ASP A 267 -6.33 -15.22 12.61
C ASP A 267 -5.04 -15.82 12.01
N LEU A 268 -5.05 -16.16 10.72
CA LEU A 268 -3.87 -16.61 10.00
C LEU A 268 -2.72 -15.59 10.00
N PHE A 269 -3.02 -14.29 9.92
CA PHE A 269 -2.00 -13.25 9.98
C PHE A 269 -1.69 -12.84 11.43
N ALA A 270 -2.73 -12.71 12.26
CA ALA A 270 -2.56 -12.37 13.68
C ALA A 270 -1.66 -13.37 14.44
N ASP A 271 -1.74 -14.67 14.11
CA ASP A 271 -0.94 -15.72 14.72
C ASP A 271 0.43 -15.94 14.04
N CYS A 272 0.83 -15.07 13.10
CA CYS A 272 2.02 -15.22 12.26
C CYS A 272 2.07 -16.56 11.48
N LYS A 273 0.93 -17.12 11.08
CA LYS A 273 0.86 -18.32 10.22
C LYS A 273 1.07 -17.96 8.75
N LEU A 274 0.61 -16.79 8.34
CA LEU A 274 0.87 -16.14 7.04
C LEU A 274 1.56 -14.80 7.27
N LEU A 275 2.56 -14.50 6.46
CA LEU A 275 3.35 -13.28 6.57
C LEU A 275 3.52 -12.63 5.19
N LEU A 276 3.17 -11.35 5.07
CA LEU A 276 3.35 -10.57 3.85
C LEU A 276 4.84 -10.35 3.57
N GLN A 277 5.29 -10.70 2.38
CA GLN A 277 6.66 -10.46 1.96
C GLN A 277 6.73 -10.32 0.45
N ASP A 278 7.55 -9.38 -0.03
CA ASP A 278 7.80 -9.23 -1.47
C ASP A 278 8.29 -10.54 -2.10
N LYS A 279 7.76 -10.83 -3.29
CA LYS A 279 8.12 -12.05 -4.04
C LYS A 279 9.63 -12.15 -4.28
N SER A 280 10.31 -11.04 -4.53
CA SER A 280 11.77 -11.02 -4.74
C SER A 280 12.55 -11.50 -3.51
N ARG A 281 12.09 -11.16 -2.30
CA ARG A 281 12.69 -11.61 -1.03
C ARG A 281 12.46 -13.10 -0.82
N SER A 282 11.25 -13.59 -1.07
CA SER A 282 10.95 -15.01 -0.96
C SER A 282 11.73 -15.84 -1.99
N LEU A 283 11.84 -15.36 -3.24
CA LEU A 283 12.64 -16.03 -4.26
C LEU A 283 14.13 -16.07 -3.88
N ALA A 284 14.68 -15.00 -3.31
CA ALA A 284 16.06 -14.97 -2.84
C ALA A 284 16.34 -16.05 -1.79
N VAL A 285 15.41 -16.24 -0.85
CA VAL A 285 15.52 -17.26 0.21
C VAL A 285 15.47 -18.68 -0.38
N HIS A 286 14.54 -18.96 -1.31
CA HIS A 286 14.49 -20.26 -2.00
C HIS A 286 15.73 -20.52 -2.86
N SER A 287 16.25 -19.48 -3.51
CA SER A 287 17.47 -19.57 -4.32
C SER A 287 18.68 -19.89 -3.45
N ALA A 288 18.77 -19.29 -2.26
CA ALA A 288 19.80 -19.62 -1.28
C ALA A 288 19.62 -21.07 -0.77
N GLN A 289 18.40 -21.46 -0.39
CA GLN A 289 18.10 -22.81 0.09
C GLN A 289 18.53 -23.90 -0.91
N ALA A 290 18.29 -23.70 -2.21
CA ALA A 290 18.66 -24.63 -3.25
C ALA A 290 20.17 -24.88 -3.37
N LEU A 291 21.00 -23.99 -2.83
CA LEU A 291 22.47 -24.09 -2.83
C LEU A 291 23.03 -24.65 -1.52
N LEU A 292 22.20 -24.81 -0.48
CA LEU A 292 22.64 -25.29 0.83
C LEU A 292 22.68 -26.81 0.89
N ASN A 293 23.74 -27.34 1.49
CA ASN A 293 23.82 -28.73 1.90
C ASN A 293 23.36 -28.89 3.36
N ALA A 294 23.09 -30.14 3.74
CA ALA A 294 22.79 -30.47 5.12
C ALA A 294 23.99 -30.12 6.02
N GLY A 295 23.74 -29.32 7.05
CA GLY A 295 24.74 -28.86 8.02
C GLY A 295 25.43 -27.54 7.64
N ASP A 296 25.17 -26.98 6.46
CA ASP A 296 25.76 -25.69 6.08
C ASP A 296 25.23 -24.57 6.99
N ASP A 297 26.14 -23.73 7.48
CA ASP A 297 25.81 -22.55 8.27
C ASP A 297 25.53 -21.36 7.33
N ILE A 298 24.60 -20.49 7.73
CA ILE A 298 24.09 -19.37 6.92
C ILE A 298 24.47 -18.06 7.59
N LEU A 299 25.11 -17.16 6.87
CA LEU A 299 25.43 -15.82 7.34
C LEU A 299 24.56 -14.78 6.63
N VAL A 300 23.73 -14.05 7.38
CA VAL A 300 22.95 -12.92 6.88
C VAL A 300 23.67 -11.63 7.24
N ALA A 301 24.48 -11.11 6.31
CA ALA A 301 25.34 -9.94 6.54
C ALA A 301 24.60 -8.61 6.69
N HIS A 302 23.32 -8.55 6.33
CA HIS A 302 22.49 -7.35 6.45
C HIS A 302 21.07 -7.71 6.89
N ALA A 303 20.75 -7.47 8.17
CA ALA A 303 19.41 -7.62 8.73
C ALA A 303 18.42 -6.53 8.25
N GLY A 304 18.28 -6.38 6.93
CA GLY A 304 17.38 -5.38 6.33
C GLY A 304 15.91 -5.79 6.33
N SER A 305 15.60 -7.06 6.60
CA SER A 305 14.24 -7.55 6.85
C SER A 305 14.29 -8.76 7.76
N HIS A 306 13.64 -8.66 8.92
CA HIS A 306 13.50 -9.78 9.85
C HIS A 306 12.65 -10.90 9.23
N LEU A 307 11.67 -10.58 8.38
CA LEU A 307 10.84 -11.57 7.69
C LEU A 307 11.67 -12.47 6.77
N THR A 308 12.65 -11.90 6.06
CA THR A 308 13.54 -12.70 5.19
C THR A 308 14.38 -13.69 6.01
N ILE A 309 14.81 -13.29 7.21
CA ILE A 309 15.57 -14.16 8.13
C ILE A 309 14.67 -15.26 8.70
N ALA A 310 13.45 -14.92 9.12
CA ALA A 310 12.47 -15.89 9.60
C ALA A 310 12.10 -16.90 8.51
N HIS A 311 11.94 -16.42 7.26
CA HIS A 311 11.60 -17.25 6.12
C HIS A 311 12.69 -18.28 5.80
N ILE A 312 13.97 -17.87 5.75
CA ILE A 312 15.06 -18.82 5.54
C ILE A 312 15.15 -19.82 6.69
N SER A 313 14.93 -19.39 7.94
CA SER A 313 14.88 -20.27 9.10
C SER A 313 13.80 -21.35 8.98
N ALA A 314 12.60 -20.97 8.51
CA ALA A 314 11.49 -21.89 8.28
C ALA A 314 11.82 -22.93 7.20
N LEU A 315 12.47 -22.52 6.11
CA LEU A 315 12.89 -23.41 5.03
C LEU A 315 14.04 -24.35 5.43
N THR A 316 14.91 -23.93 6.35
CA THR A 316 16.10 -24.70 6.77
C THR A 316 15.90 -25.45 8.08
N ILE A 317 14.66 -25.60 8.55
CA ILE A 317 14.35 -26.26 9.84
C ILE A 317 14.91 -27.69 9.94
N HIS A 318 14.97 -28.40 8.80
CA HIS A 318 15.42 -29.79 8.73
C HIS A 318 16.90 -29.95 8.33
N SER A 319 17.57 -28.88 7.89
CA SER A 319 18.94 -28.97 7.35
C SER A 319 20.03 -28.94 8.42
N MET A 320 19.68 -28.89 9.71
CA MET A 320 20.61 -28.69 10.84
C MET A 320 21.45 -27.39 10.77
N SER A 321 21.19 -26.50 9.83
CA SER A 321 21.87 -25.22 9.65
C SER A 321 21.75 -24.30 10.87
N ARG A 322 22.78 -23.50 11.13
CA ARG A 322 22.70 -22.34 12.03
C ARG A 322 22.67 -21.06 11.20
N ILE A 323 21.85 -20.11 11.62
CA ILE A 323 21.76 -18.81 10.97
C ILE A 323 22.45 -17.79 11.88
N PHE A 324 23.37 -17.02 11.31
CA PHE A 324 24.07 -15.93 11.96
C PHE A 324 23.59 -14.63 11.36
N VAL A 325 23.00 -13.76 12.19
CA VAL A 325 22.51 -12.45 11.75
C VAL A 325 23.53 -11.37 12.12
N CYS A 326 24.04 -10.66 11.12
CA CYS A 326 24.97 -9.55 11.29
C CYS A 326 24.35 -8.20 10.89
N GLY A 327 24.91 -7.12 11.45
CA GLY A 327 24.48 -5.75 11.17
C GLY A 327 23.42 -5.18 12.12
N VAL A 328 23.14 -5.85 13.24
CA VAL A 328 22.26 -5.31 14.28
C VAL A 328 23.01 -4.23 15.07
N LYS A 329 22.50 -2.98 15.02
CA LYS A 329 23.22 -1.78 15.46
C LYS A 329 23.28 -1.58 16.99
N SER A 330 22.45 -2.28 17.77
CA SER A 330 22.39 -2.12 19.23
C SER A 330 21.85 -3.39 19.91
N SER A 331 22.13 -3.55 21.21
CA SER A 331 21.58 -4.67 22.00
C SER A 331 20.05 -4.64 22.03
N ALA A 332 19.44 -3.46 22.22
CA ALA A 332 17.98 -3.31 22.23
C ALA A 332 17.34 -3.81 20.93
N LYS A 333 17.92 -3.48 19.76
CA LYS A 333 17.45 -3.99 18.47
C LYS A 333 17.65 -5.50 18.32
N ALA A 334 18.68 -6.06 18.96
CA ALA A 334 18.89 -7.50 18.98
C ALA A 334 17.84 -8.21 19.86
N ASP A 335 17.46 -7.61 20.99
CA ASP A 335 16.38 -8.10 21.85
C ASP A 335 15.01 -8.04 21.14
N GLU A 336 14.69 -6.92 20.48
CA GLU A 336 13.49 -6.78 19.65
C GLU A 336 13.42 -7.86 18.57
N LEU A 337 14.53 -8.09 17.86
CA LEU A 337 14.62 -9.09 16.81
C LEU A 337 14.42 -10.52 17.36
N ARG A 338 15.01 -10.84 18.52
CA ARG A 338 14.81 -12.12 19.19
C ARG A 338 13.36 -12.32 19.61
N ASN A 339 12.70 -11.28 20.10
CA ASN A 339 11.29 -11.34 20.48
C ASN A 339 10.40 -11.58 19.26
N LEU A 340 10.66 -10.90 18.14
CA LEU A 340 9.95 -11.13 16.87
C LEU A 340 10.10 -12.57 16.37
N PHE A 341 11.33 -13.10 16.36
CA PHE A 341 11.58 -14.48 15.97
C PHE A 341 10.89 -15.50 16.88
N SER A 342 10.91 -15.24 18.20
CA SER A 342 10.21 -16.07 19.17
C SER A 342 8.70 -16.06 18.93
N HIS A 343 8.13 -14.88 18.65
CA HIS A 343 6.72 -14.72 18.31
C HIS A 343 6.34 -15.50 17.04
N MET A 344 7.17 -15.43 15.99
CA MET A 344 7.02 -16.21 14.76
C MET A 344 7.30 -17.72 14.95
N GLY A 345 7.77 -18.16 16.12
CA GLY A 345 8.06 -19.57 16.40
C GLY A 345 9.37 -20.07 15.81
N CYS A 346 10.27 -19.17 15.39
CA CYS A 346 11.62 -19.53 14.99
C CYS A 346 12.33 -20.14 16.20
N LYS A 347 12.74 -21.41 16.08
CA LYS A 347 13.52 -22.08 17.13
C LYS A 347 14.90 -21.43 17.18
N SER A 348 15.42 -21.21 18.39
CA SER A 348 16.60 -20.43 18.79
C SER A 348 17.95 -20.79 18.13
N ARG A 349 18.01 -20.74 16.79
CA ARG A 349 19.20 -20.94 15.96
C ARG A 349 19.47 -19.74 15.04
N CYS A 350 19.06 -18.55 15.47
CA CYS A 350 19.27 -17.26 14.78
C CYS A 350 20.04 -16.29 15.69
#